data_AF-A0A2E2AGJ9-F1
#
_entry.id   AF-A0A2E2AGJ9-F1
#
_cell.length_a   1.000
_cell.length_b   1.000
_cell.length_c   1.000
_cell.angle_alpha   90.00
_cell.angle_beta   90.00
_cell.angle_gamma   90.00
#
_symmetry.space_group_name_H-M   'P 1'
#
loop_
_entity.id
_entity.type
_entity.pdbx_description
1 polymer ?
#
loop_
_entity_poly.entity_id
_entity_poly.type
_entity_poly.pdbx_seq_one_letter_code
_entity_poly.pdbx_strand_id
1 'polypeptide(L)'
;MEENESDNITRLDYFFDMLDAVEEDISQLVSDENEEATKIGGYECLFIAFSNLSLYCESSGINLEQIEDQYQELKELPANEDFGAFAVDQDIDENNEVINFCKLLEQIENSLSAFEQRCKNSEEVFDEWNSVLIMYSYFRNYCIKEQVDFKKLQKEISHLHSNMKKDENL
;
A
#
# COMPACT_ATOMS: atom_id res chain seq x y z
N MET A 1 -5.49 -22.97 -20.00
CA MET A 1 -4.62 -21.77 -20.00
C MET A 1 -5.44 -20.50 -19.88
N GLU A 2 -6.70 -20.45 -20.36
CA GLU A 2 -7.59 -19.28 -20.23
C GLU A 2 -8.14 -19.02 -18.81
N GLU A 3 -8.39 -20.04 -17.98
CA GLU A 3 -8.96 -19.85 -16.63
C GLU A 3 -8.04 -19.04 -15.69
N ASN A 4 -6.72 -19.24 -15.75
CA ASN A 4 -5.78 -18.51 -14.89
C ASN A 4 -5.61 -17.04 -15.29
N GLU A 5 -5.85 -16.70 -16.56
CA GLU A 5 -5.68 -15.35 -17.07
C GLU A 5 -6.89 -14.48 -16.71
N SER A 6 -8.11 -15.02 -16.80
CA SER A 6 -9.31 -14.30 -16.34
C SER A 6 -9.31 -14.06 -14.84
N ASP A 7 -8.89 -15.06 -14.05
CA ASP A 7 -8.84 -14.95 -12.60
C ASP A 7 -7.81 -13.88 -12.15
N ASN A 8 -6.68 -13.76 -12.85
CA ASN A 8 -5.69 -12.73 -12.56
C ASN A 8 -6.19 -11.32 -12.90
N ILE A 9 -6.89 -11.14 -14.03
CA ILE A 9 -7.51 -9.86 -14.40
C ILE A 9 -8.49 -9.41 -13.32
N THR A 10 -9.39 -10.30 -12.90
CA THR A 10 -10.38 -9.99 -11.85
C THR A 10 -9.73 -9.65 -10.50
N ARG A 11 -8.62 -10.29 -10.14
CA ARG A 11 -7.89 -9.99 -8.90
C ARG A 11 -7.19 -8.63 -8.95
N LEU A 12 -6.60 -8.29 -10.09
CA LEU A 12 -6.00 -6.98 -10.32
C LEU A 12 -7.06 -5.87 -10.31
N ASP A 13 -8.23 -6.10 -10.89
CA ASP A 13 -9.34 -5.15 -10.80
C ASP A 13 -9.68 -4.86 -9.32
N TYR A 14 -9.81 -5.89 -8.49
CA TYR A 14 -10.06 -5.70 -7.05
C TYR A 14 -8.90 -5.02 -6.31
N PHE A 15 -7.65 -5.23 -6.74
CA PHE A 15 -6.50 -4.54 -6.17
C PHE A 15 -6.58 -3.03 -6.43
N PHE A 16 -6.89 -2.65 -7.68
CA PHE A 16 -7.02 -1.25 -8.06
C PHE A 16 -8.23 -0.59 -7.43
N ASP A 17 -9.38 -1.28 -7.34
CA ASP A 17 -10.54 -0.80 -6.59
C ASP A 17 -10.19 -0.48 -5.13
N MET A 18 -9.32 -1.29 -4.49
CA MET A 18 -8.85 -1.02 -3.13
C MET A 18 -7.90 0.18 -3.06
N LEU A 19 -7.00 0.34 -4.03
CA LEU A 19 -6.12 1.50 -4.11
C LEU A 19 -6.92 2.80 -4.27
N ASP A 20 -7.90 2.81 -5.20
CA ASP A 20 -8.80 3.94 -5.43
C ASP A 20 -9.60 4.28 -4.17
N ALA A 21 -10.08 3.28 -3.43
CA ALA A 21 -10.79 3.50 -2.17
C ALA A 21 -9.90 4.13 -1.09
N VAL A 22 -8.62 3.74 -1.01
CA VAL A 22 -7.65 4.37 -0.09
C VAL A 22 -7.42 5.84 -0.47
N GLU A 23 -7.30 6.15 -1.75
CA GLU A 23 -7.16 7.52 -2.24
C GLU A 23 -8.41 8.36 -1.95
N GLU A 24 -9.60 7.80 -2.17
CA GLU A 24 -10.86 8.45 -1.87
C GLU A 24 -10.97 8.74 -0.36
N ASP A 25 -10.74 7.74 0.49
CA ASP A 25 -10.75 7.88 1.95
C ASP A 25 -9.80 9.00 2.38
N ILE A 26 -8.58 9.04 1.86
CA ILE A 26 -7.60 10.08 2.22
C ILE A 26 -8.00 11.45 1.69
N SER A 27 -8.52 11.55 0.47
CA SER A 27 -8.95 12.81 -0.13
C SER A 27 -10.09 13.47 0.64
N GLN A 28 -11.04 12.68 1.16
CA GLN A 28 -12.14 13.17 2.00
C GLN A 28 -11.60 13.82 3.28
N LEU A 29 -10.46 13.36 3.79
CA LEU A 29 -9.82 13.89 5.00
C LEU A 29 -9.08 15.23 4.76
N VAL A 30 -8.76 15.56 3.50
CA VAL A 30 -8.10 16.83 3.12
C VAL A 30 -9.12 17.91 2.69
N SER A 31 -10.39 17.56 2.52
CA SER A 31 -11.40 18.50 2.04
C SER A 31 -11.71 19.58 3.09
N ASP A 32 -11.70 20.86 2.67
CA ASP A 32 -11.94 22.07 3.50
C ASP A 32 -13.29 22.08 4.24
N GLU A 33 -14.17 21.11 4.00
CA GLU A 33 -15.52 21.02 4.60
C GLU A 33 -15.53 20.44 6.03
N ASN A 34 -14.43 19.84 6.50
CA ASN A 34 -14.28 19.39 7.89
C ASN A 34 -13.77 20.55 8.78
N GLU A 35 -14.69 21.44 9.21
CA GLU A 35 -14.40 22.56 10.13
C GLU A 35 -13.86 22.12 11.51
N GLU A 36 -14.04 20.86 11.89
CA GLU A 36 -13.30 20.27 13.01
C GLU A 36 -11.98 19.72 12.48
N ALA A 37 -10.88 20.44 12.77
CA ALA A 37 -9.51 20.01 12.53
C ALA A 37 -9.27 18.63 13.18
N THR A 38 -9.67 17.58 12.47
CA THR A 38 -9.37 16.20 12.77
C THR A 38 -7.86 16.14 12.60
N LYS A 39 -7.15 15.82 13.69
CA LYS A 39 -5.69 15.68 13.69
C LYS A 39 -5.33 14.42 12.89
N ILE A 40 -5.47 14.50 11.58
CA ILE A 40 -5.11 13.45 10.64
C ILE A 40 -3.79 13.91 10.03
N GLY A 41 -2.74 13.17 10.37
CA GLY A 41 -1.40 13.32 9.81
C GLY A 41 -1.03 12.11 8.99
N GLY A 42 0.27 11.99 8.69
CA GLY A 42 0.80 10.90 7.87
C GLY A 42 0.64 9.53 8.54
N TYR A 43 0.56 9.48 9.87
CA TYR A 43 0.31 8.23 10.60
C TYR A 43 -1.09 7.68 10.33
N GLU A 44 -2.12 8.53 10.36
CA GLU A 44 -3.50 8.13 10.08
C GLU A 44 -3.65 7.68 8.62
N CYS A 45 -2.99 8.34 7.66
CA CYS A 45 -2.96 7.90 6.27
C CYS A 45 -2.33 6.50 6.12
N LEU A 46 -1.17 6.27 6.78
CA LEU A 46 -0.54 4.95 6.83
C LEU A 46 -1.46 3.89 7.46
N PHE A 47 -2.19 4.25 8.52
CA PHE A 47 -3.13 3.36 9.18
C PHE A 47 -4.26 2.94 8.24
N ILE A 48 -4.89 3.89 7.55
CA ILE A 48 -5.94 3.62 6.56
C ILE A 48 -5.42 2.72 5.45
N ALA A 49 -4.27 3.08 4.87
CA ALA A 49 -3.70 2.36 3.73
C ALA A 49 -3.28 0.92 4.10
N PHE A 50 -2.56 0.72 5.20
CA PHE A 50 -2.20 -0.63 5.65
C PHE A 50 -3.42 -1.43 6.13
N SER A 51 -4.44 -0.79 6.70
CA SER A 51 -5.68 -1.46 7.09
C SER A 51 -6.39 -2.03 5.87
N ASN A 52 -6.61 -1.21 4.83
CA ASN A 52 -7.23 -1.63 3.58
C ASN A 52 -6.39 -2.73 2.88
N LEU A 53 -5.08 -2.54 2.78
CA LEU A 53 -4.18 -3.55 2.20
C LEU A 53 -4.23 -4.88 2.97
N SER A 54 -4.31 -4.83 4.31
CA SER A 54 -4.39 -6.04 5.13
C SER A 54 -5.71 -6.79 4.96
N LEU A 55 -6.84 -6.07 4.90
CA LEU A 55 -8.15 -6.66 4.61
C LEU A 55 -8.18 -7.27 3.21
N TYR A 56 -7.64 -6.54 2.23
CA TYR A 56 -7.50 -7.03 0.86
C TYR A 56 -6.71 -8.33 0.82
N CYS A 57 -5.51 -8.36 1.43
CA CYS A 57 -4.67 -9.54 1.46
C CYS A 57 -5.37 -10.74 2.13
N GLU A 58 -6.10 -10.52 3.23
CA GLU A 58 -6.90 -11.56 3.87
C GLU A 58 -7.97 -12.13 2.92
N SER A 59 -8.65 -11.25 2.16
CA SER A 59 -9.70 -11.66 1.21
C SER A 59 -9.17 -12.36 -0.05
N SER A 60 -8.00 -11.94 -0.55
CA SER A 60 -7.32 -12.53 -1.71
C SER A 60 -6.49 -13.78 -1.37
N GLY A 61 -6.34 -14.12 -0.08
CA GLY A 61 -5.51 -15.24 0.37
C GLY A 61 -4.01 -14.98 0.26
N ILE A 62 -3.60 -13.71 0.17
CA ILE A 62 -2.21 -13.24 0.17
C ILE A 62 -1.71 -13.18 1.61
N ASN A 63 -0.61 -13.88 1.91
CA ASN A 63 -0.01 -13.82 3.23
C ASN A 63 0.93 -12.61 3.35
N LEU A 64 0.56 -11.62 4.16
CA LEU A 64 1.39 -10.45 4.43
C LEU A 64 2.76 -10.78 5.05
N GLU A 65 2.89 -11.88 5.80
CA GLU A 65 4.20 -12.30 6.32
C GLU A 65 5.16 -12.64 5.19
N GLN A 66 4.68 -13.30 4.14
CA GLN A 66 5.48 -13.61 2.95
C GLN A 66 5.84 -12.35 2.15
N ILE A 67 4.95 -11.36 2.11
CA ILE A 67 5.25 -10.04 1.52
C ILE A 67 6.34 -9.32 2.33
N GLU A 68 6.27 -9.31 3.66
CA GLU A 68 7.32 -8.71 4.51
C GLU A 68 8.66 -9.44 4.34
N ASP A 69 8.67 -10.78 4.29
CA ASP A 69 9.88 -11.57 4.03
C ASP A 69 10.52 -11.16 2.68
N GLN A 70 9.71 -11.08 1.62
CA GLN A 70 10.19 -10.66 0.30
C GLN A 70 10.71 -9.22 0.29
N TYR A 71 10.04 -8.31 1.01
CA TYR A 71 10.49 -6.93 1.20
C TYR A 71 11.86 -6.86 1.91
N GLN A 72 12.08 -7.67 2.95
CA GLN A 72 13.37 -7.73 3.64
C GLN A 72 14.46 -8.30 2.74
N GLU A 73 14.17 -9.35 1.96
CA GLU A 73 15.13 -9.90 0.99
C GLU A 73 15.53 -8.85 -0.06
N LEU A 74 14.56 -8.11 -0.61
CA LEU A 74 14.85 -7.02 -1.55
C LEU A 74 15.77 -5.96 -0.94
N LYS A 75 15.61 -5.66 0.35
CA LYS A 75 16.42 -4.69 1.09
C LYS A 75 17.85 -5.12 1.32
N GLU A 76 18.09 -6.42 1.45
CA GLU A 76 19.41 -7.00 1.67
C GLU A 76 20.22 -7.16 0.37
N LEU A 77 19.60 -7.03 -0.79
CA LEU A 77 20.31 -7.04 -2.07
C LEU A 77 21.34 -5.90 -2.13
N PRO A 78 22.61 -6.19 -2.49
CA PRO A 78 23.66 -5.17 -2.51
C PRO A 78 23.26 -4.06 -3.49
N ALA A 79 23.15 -2.83 -2.97
CA ALA A 79 22.71 -1.62 -3.66
C ALA A 79 23.07 -1.59 -5.16
N ASN A 80 22.18 -2.15 -5.98
CA ASN A 80 22.24 -2.12 -7.42
C ASN A 80 20.78 -2.10 -7.91
N GLU A 81 20.38 -0.89 -8.30
CA GLU A 81 19.25 -0.56 -9.17
C GLU A 81 17.83 -0.83 -8.65
N ASP A 82 17.48 -2.01 -8.12
CA ASP A 82 16.08 -2.36 -7.82
C ASP A 82 15.54 -1.82 -6.47
N PHE A 83 16.33 -1.76 -5.40
CA PHE A 83 15.84 -1.18 -4.13
C PHE A 83 15.68 0.35 -4.22
N GLY A 84 16.35 0.97 -5.18
CA GLY A 84 16.12 2.37 -5.56
C GLY A 84 14.78 2.58 -6.28
N ALA A 85 14.17 1.52 -6.83
CA ALA A 85 12.89 1.62 -7.54
C ALA A 85 11.71 1.96 -6.62
N PHE A 86 11.81 1.65 -5.32
CA PHE A 86 10.80 1.97 -4.30
C PHE A 86 11.23 3.09 -3.36
N ALA A 87 12.23 3.88 -3.75
CA ALA A 87 12.63 5.04 -2.97
C ALA A 87 11.48 6.05 -2.94
N VAL A 88 11.05 6.45 -1.75
CA VAL A 88 10.11 7.56 -1.57
C VAL A 88 10.86 8.86 -1.90
N ASP A 89 10.35 9.67 -2.83
CA ASP A 89 11.06 10.87 -3.29
C ASP A 89 11.46 11.81 -2.15
N GLN A 90 12.54 12.57 -2.39
CA GLN A 90 13.10 13.50 -1.41
C GLN A 90 12.31 14.82 -1.30
N ASP A 91 11.46 15.17 -2.28
CA ASP A 91 10.65 16.42 -2.31
C ASP A 91 9.35 16.34 -1.49
N ILE A 92 9.50 15.88 -0.25
CA ILE A 92 8.47 15.89 0.79
C ILE A 92 8.50 17.26 1.48
N ASP A 93 7.35 17.94 1.53
CA ASP A 93 7.19 19.19 2.27
C ASP A 93 6.95 18.86 3.74
N GLU A 94 7.93 19.10 4.61
CA GLU A 94 7.85 18.81 6.06
C GLU A 94 6.61 19.41 6.74
N ASN A 95 5.91 20.38 6.12
CA ASN A 95 4.76 21.05 6.71
C ASN A 95 3.39 20.45 6.35
N ASN A 96 3.31 19.41 5.49
CA ASN A 96 2.03 18.80 5.13
C ASN A 96 2.14 17.28 4.91
N GLU A 97 2.07 16.53 6.02
CA GLU A 97 2.17 15.07 6.05
C GLU A 97 1.13 14.37 5.15
N VAL A 98 -0.07 14.91 5.02
CA VAL A 98 -1.14 14.30 4.20
C VAL A 98 -0.87 14.52 2.72
N ILE A 99 -0.46 15.73 2.30
CA ILE A 99 -0.02 15.97 0.91
C ILE A 99 1.15 15.07 0.54
N ASN A 100 2.09 14.85 1.47
CA ASN A 100 3.22 13.95 1.24
C ASN A 100 2.76 12.50 1.06
N PHE A 101 1.72 12.08 1.78
CA PHE A 101 1.13 10.78 1.58
C PHE A 101 0.40 10.67 0.25
N CYS A 102 -0.32 11.71 -0.20
CA CYS A 102 -0.90 11.73 -1.56
C CYS A 102 0.17 11.56 -2.65
N LYS A 103 1.31 12.25 -2.52
CA LYS A 103 2.46 12.05 -3.42
C LYS A 103 3.02 10.62 -3.38
N LEU A 104 2.96 9.94 -2.23
CA LEU A 104 3.36 8.54 -2.11
C LEU A 104 2.42 7.63 -2.91
N LEU A 105 1.10 7.88 -2.86
CA LEU A 105 0.12 7.14 -3.66
C LEU A 105 0.37 7.35 -5.16
N GLU A 106 0.60 8.58 -5.59
CA GLU A 106 0.99 8.87 -6.99
C GLU A 106 2.27 8.10 -7.40
N GLN A 107 3.25 7.94 -6.51
CA GLN A 107 4.46 7.14 -6.79
C GLN A 107 4.17 5.65 -6.93
N ILE A 108 3.25 5.13 -6.13
CA ILE A 108 2.78 3.74 -6.22
C ILE A 108 2.11 3.52 -7.57
N GLU A 109 1.17 4.37 -7.97
CA GLU A 109 0.50 4.29 -9.28
C GLU A 109 1.48 4.33 -10.45
N ASN A 110 2.44 5.27 -10.43
CA ASN A 110 3.47 5.38 -11.45
C ASN A 110 4.33 4.13 -11.53
N SER A 111 4.68 3.52 -10.40
CA SER A 111 5.44 2.28 -10.34
C SER A 111 4.65 1.06 -10.82
N LEU A 112 3.37 0.98 -10.48
CA LEU A 112 2.47 -0.06 -10.99
C LEU A 112 2.31 0.07 -12.51
N SER A 113 2.17 1.28 -13.03
CA SER A 113 2.13 1.54 -14.47
C SER A 113 3.44 1.14 -15.15
N ALA A 114 4.60 1.51 -14.58
CA ALA A 114 5.89 1.10 -15.09
C ALA A 114 6.07 -0.43 -15.08
N PHE A 115 5.59 -1.10 -14.02
CA PHE A 115 5.60 -2.56 -13.92
C PHE A 115 4.71 -3.22 -14.99
N GLU A 116 3.49 -2.72 -15.19
CA GLU A 116 2.59 -3.19 -16.25
C GLU A 116 3.24 -3.05 -17.64
N GLN A 117 3.86 -1.90 -17.93
CA GLN A 117 4.58 -1.67 -19.19
C GLN A 117 5.80 -2.57 -19.34
N ARG A 118 6.53 -2.87 -18.25
CA ARG A 118 7.65 -3.80 -18.26
C ARG A 118 7.19 -5.20 -18.63
N CYS A 119 6.12 -5.70 -18.01
CA CYS A 119 5.56 -7.02 -18.29
C CYS A 119 5.10 -7.18 -19.73
N LYS A 120 4.54 -6.13 -20.35
CA LYS A 120 4.18 -6.13 -21.79
C LYS A 120 5.38 -6.38 -22.71
N ASN A 121 6.60 -6.08 -22.25
CA ASN A 121 7.84 -6.16 -23.01
C ASN A 121 8.79 -7.27 -22.51
N SER A 122 8.39 -8.06 -21.51
CA SER A 122 9.21 -9.13 -20.93
C SER A 122 8.43 -10.45 -20.80
N GLU A 123 9.07 -11.48 -20.24
CA GLU A 123 8.40 -12.74 -19.86
C GLU A 123 7.76 -12.66 -18.46
N GLU A 124 7.86 -11.51 -17.78
CA GLU A 124 7.21 -11.29 -16.48
C GLU A 124 5.69 -11.17 -16.64
N VAL A 125 4.97 -11.59 -15.60
CA VAL A 125 3.52 -11.49 -15.54
C VAL A 125 3.16 -10.30 -14.67
N PHE A 126 2.29 -9.44 -15.19
CA PHE A 126 1.64 -8.42 -14.38
C PHE A 126 0.59 -9.11 -13.51
N ASP A 127 0.87 -9.23 -12.22
CA ASP A 127 0.05 -10.00 -11.28
C ASP A 127 -0.21 -9.27 -9.96
N GLU A 128 -1.21 -9.78 -9.25
CA GLU A 128 -1.67 -9.28 -7.95
C GLU A 128 -0.57 -9.28 -6.90
N TRP A 129 0.23 -10.36 -6.84
CA TRP A 129 1.26 -10.53 -5.83
C TRP A 129 2.34 -9.45 -5.91
N ASN A 130 2.88 -9.22 -7.12
CA ASN A 130 3.89 -8.19 -7.35
C ASN A 130 3.30 -6.79 -7.15
N SER A 131 2.03 -6.58 -7.50
CA SER A 131 1.34 -5.31 -7.29
C SER A 131 1.20 -4.98 -5.79
N VAL A 132 0.80 -5.97 -4.98
CA VAL A 132 0.78 -5.86 -3.51
C VAL A 132 2.18 -5.60 -2.97
N LEU A 133 3.20 -6.32 -3.45
CA LEU A 133 4.58 -6.13 -3.00
C LEU A 133 5.10 -4.71 -3.29
N ILE A 134 4.78 -4.15 -4.46
CA ILE A 134 5.14 -2.78 -4.85
C ILE A 134 4.52 -1.78 -3.87
N MET A 135 3.20 -1.82 -3.69
CA MET A 135 2.47 -0.92 -2.78
C MET A 135 2.96 -1.05 -1.34
N TYR A 136 3.12 -2.29 -0.85
CA TYR A 136 3.63 -2.58 0.47
C TYR A 136 5.04 -2.01 0.69
N SER A 137 5.93 -2.17 -0.29
CA SER A 137 7.31 -1.67 -0.21
C SER A 137 7.36 -0.15 -0.06
N TYR A 138 6.53 0.58 -0.80
CA TYR A 138 6.39 2.03 -0.66
C TYR A 138 5.90 2.43 0.73
N PHE A 139 4.85 1.81 1.25
CA PHE A 139 4.36 2.11 2.59
C PHE A 139 5.39 1.78 3.68
N ARG A 140 6.11 0.66 3.56
CA ARG A 140 7.18 0.30 4.50
C ARG A 140 8.32 1.31 4.47
N ASN A 141 8.72 1.75 3.28
CA ASN A 141 9.76 2.75 3.13
C ASN A 141 9.30 4.12 3.66
N TYR A 142 8.03 4.46 3.49
CA TYR A 142 7.42 5.65 4.11
C TYR A 142 7.44 5.56 5.65
N CYS A 143 7.11 4.41 6.24
CA CYS A 143 7.26 4.21 7.69
C CYS A 143 8.71 4.43 8.15
N ILE A 144 9.70 3.96 7.40
CA ILE A 144 11.12 4.17 7.73
C ILE A 144 11.46 5.66 7.68
N LYS A 145 11.01 6.36 6.63
CA LYS A 145 11.26 7.78 6.43
C LYS A 145 10.66 8.63 7.55
N GLU A 146 9.40 8.38 7.88
CA GLU A 146 8.66 9.09 8.93
C GLU A 146 8.94 8.55 10.35
N GLN A 147 9.88 7.60 10.49
CA GLN A 147 10.24 6.97 11.77
C GLN A 147 9.05 6.35 12.51
N VAL A 148 8.07 5.84 11.77
CA VAL A 148 6.90 5.15 12.31
C VAL A 148 7.27 3.75 12.78
N ASP A 149 6.86 3.40 14.00
CA ASP A 149 6.98 2.04 14.53
C ASP A 149 5.99 1.11 13.83
N PHE A 150 6.46 0.46 12.78
CA PHE A 150 5.66 -0.45 11.96
C PHE A 150 5.04 -1.61 12.75
N LYS A 151 5.74 -2.16 13.75
CA LYS A 151 5.21 -3.28 14.54
C LYS A 151 4.04 -2.80 15.41
N LYS A 152 4.15 -1.58 15.93
CA LYS A 152 3.05 -0.95 16.66
C LYS A 152 1.86 -0.69 15.73
N LEU A 153 2.10 -0.13 14.55
CA LEU A 153 1.06 0.12 13.54
C LEU A 153 0.29 -1.17 13.18
N GLN A 154 1.00 -2.25 12.84
CA GLN A 154 0.39 -3.54 12.52
C GLN A 154 -0.46 -4.09 13.68
N LYS A 155 0.00 -3.93 14.92
CA LYS A 155 -0.73 -4.38 16.11
C LYS A 155 -2.02 -3.59 16.30
N GLU A 156 -2.00 -2.28 16.07
CA GLU A 156 -3.19 -1.43 16.18
C GLU A 156 -4.22 -1.80 15.10
N ILE A 157 -3.79 -2.00 13.87
CA ILE A 157 -4.65 -2.48 12.76
C ILE A 157 -5.26 -3.84 13.10
N SER A 158 -4.44 -4.80 13.55
CA SER A 158 -4.91 -6.13 13.94
C SER A 158 -5.96 -6.08 15.05
N HIS A 159 -5.79 -5.15 16.00
CA HIS A 159 -6.75 -4.95 17.07
C HIS A 159 -8.08 -4.40 16.56
N LEU A 160 -8.04 -3.41 15.66
CA LEU A 160 -9.23 -2.86 15.01
C LEU A 160 -9.99 -3.95 14.25
N HIS A 161 -9.32 -4.69 13.38
CA HIS A 161 -9.95 -5.76 12.58
C HIS A 161 -10.54 -6.86 13.46
N SER A 162 -9.87 -7.23 14.55
CA SER A 162 -10.42 -8.20 15.51
C SER A 162 -11.70 -7.70 16.20
N ASN A 163 -11.83 -6.39 16.43
CA ASN A 163 -13.03 -5.83 17.04
C ASN A 163 -14.17 -5.77 16.02
N MET A 164 -13.91 -5.35 14.78
CA MET A 164 -14.91 -5.37 13.71
C MET A 164 -15.51 -6.77 13.51
N LYS A 165 -14.67 -7.81 13.49
CA LYS A 165 -15.13 -9.21 13.39
C LYS A 165 -16.00 -9.65 14.57
N LYS A 166 -15.83 -9.07 15.76
CA LYS A 166 -16.70 -9.38 16.91
C LYS A 166 -18.06 -8.70 16.78
N ASP A 167 -18.08 -7.48 16.24
CA ASP A 167 -19.29 -6.70 16.06
C ASP A 167 -20.17 -7.22 14.91
N GLU A 168 -19.57 -7.83 13.88
CA GLU A 168 -20.30 -8.53 12.79
C GLU A 168 -20.95 -9.85 13.24
N ASN A 169 -20.50 -10.42 14.37
CA ASN A 169 -21.01 -11.68 14.93
C ASN A 169 -22.05 -11.48 16.05
N LEU A 170 -22.57 -10.27 16.22
CA LEU A 170 -23.62 -9.88 17.19
C LEU A 170 -24.98 -9.69 16.50
#